data_AF-A0A1G3V0U3-F1
#
_entry.id   AF-A0A1G3V0U3-F1
#
_cell.length_a   1.000
_cell.length_b   1.000
_cell.length_c   1.000
_cell.angle_alpha   90.00
_cell.angle_beta   90.00
_cell.angle_gamma   90.00
#
_symmetry.space_group_name_H-M   'P 1'
#
loop_
_entity.id
_entity.type
_entity.pdbx_description
1 polymer ?
#
loop_
_entity_poly.entity_id
_entity_poly.type
_entity_poly.pdbx_seq_one_letter_code
_entity_poly.pdbx_strand_id
1 'polypeptide(L)'
;MFYKYTFFPLLVSLFFFGCSASNQNALGNKSTQKSSYVSQSGYYYALVEKNNNIWKVLDIQVTPIQMRQKTNQEILKINESYTQVEPNFDINKSNIYECNGKKGAREYTACSSNLTDTLSAKNISELVTSSKKEKYVDEDLIKEVIKQTNLFYAIENKKFALEHEECDRLFLSAKTADEFDAFIEKYASYKYASTLIPIAERNRDNLKMQEQRRREEEQKYAKVYEQKVLKSEKQLERENEALADIEEKAIRNFQNTIANFRKTLKKGVETNCGPILDIKNSSIKVYFPVKNVGNEHWIDTNKIFPKTHGCRFVNGNYVAPATF
;
A
#
# COMPACT_ATOMS: atom_id res chain seq x y z
N MET A 1 -2.48 -27.45 44.43
CA MET A 1 -1.12 -27.36 43.85
C MET A 1 -0.94 -25.96 43.31
N PHE A 2 -0.17 -25.14 44.02
CA PHE A 2 0.09 -23.73 43.66
C PHE A 2 1.23 -23.66 42.66
N TYR A 3 0.97 -23.17 41.44
CA TYR A 3 2.02 -22.80 40.49
C TYR A 3 2.52 -21.39 40.83
N LYS A 4 3.76 -21.31 41.33
CA LYS A 4 4.50 -20.06 41.51
C LYS A 4 5.05 -19.63 40.15
N TYR A 5 4.61 -18.47 39.65
CA TYR A 5 5.29 -17.76 38.57
C TYR A 5 6.43 -16.93 39.17
N THR A 6 7.66 -17.27 38.82
CA THR A 6 8.85 -16.44 39.08
C THR A 6 9.00 -15.43 37.96
N PHE A 7 8.77 -14.16 38.28
CA PHE A 7 9.09 -12.99 37.47
C PHE A 7 10.62 -12.78 37.48
N PHE A 8 11.26 -12.83 36.32
CA PHE A 8 12.68 -12.54 36.13
C PHE A 8 12.81 -11.11 35.56
N PRO A 9 13.28 -10.11 36.33
CA PRO A 9 13.63 -8.81 35.74
C PRO A 9 15.02 -8.92 35.12
N LEU A 10 15.06 -8.90 33.78
CA LEU A 10 16.29 -8.88 33.00
C LEU A 10 16.82 -7.44 32.99
N LEU A 11 17.75 -7.17 33.90
CA LEU A 11 18.53 -5.93 33.99
C LEU A 11 19.54 -5.91 32.82
N VAL A 12 19.19 -5.21 31.74
CA VAL A 12 20.14 -4.91 30.65
C VAL A 12 20.91 -3.65 31.04
N SER A 13 22.04 -3.84 31.70
CA SER A 13 23.05 -2.82 31.93
C SER A 13 23.81 -2.55 30.62
N LEU A 14 23.49 -1.43 29.96
CA LEU A 14 24.28 -0.85 28.88
C LEU A 14 25.56 -0.23 29.46
N PHE A 15 26.63 -1.03 29.49
CA PHE A 15 27.99 -0.51 29.59
C PHE A 15 28.42 -0.01 28.20
N PHE A 16 28.31 1.30 27.96
CA PHE A 16 29.09 1.96 26.91
C PHE A 16 30.47 2.28 27.48
N PHE A 17 31.39 1.32 27.36
CA PHE A 17 32.82 1.62 27.48
C PHE A 17 33.25 2.39 26.23
N GLY A 18 33.79 3.59 26.48
CA GLY A 18 34.34 4.45 25.45
C GLY A 18 35.57 3.85 24.78
N CYS A 19 35.61 3.97 23.46
CA CYS A 19 36.86 3.91 22.70
C CYS A 19 37.39 5.34 22.54
N SER A 20 38.39 5.67 23.34
CA SER A 20 39.38 6.69 23.00
C SER A 20 40.40 6.10 22.03
N ALA A 21 40.54 6.71 20.85
CA ALA A 21 41.77 6.76 20.05
C ALA A 21 41.50 7.69 18.85
N SER A 22 42.07 8.89 18.84
CA SER A 22 43.36 9.17 18.20
C SER A 22 43.28 9.32 16.68
N ASN A 23 43.09 10.55 16.19
CA ASN A 23 44.03 11.23 15.28
C ASN A 23 43.43 12.53 14.74
N GLN A 24 43.57 13.61 15.50
CA GLN A 24 43.59 14.94 14.94
C GLN A 24 45.03 15.20 14.49
N ASN A 25 45.35 14.84 13.24
CA ASN A 25 46.46 15.40 12.46
C ASN A 25 46.36 14.86 11.03
N ALA A 26 45.44 15.42 10.25
CA ALA A 26 45.43 15.33 8.80
C ALA A 26 45.06 16.70 8.20
N LEU A 27 45.79 17.74 8.60
CA LEU A 27 45.96 18.93 7.77
C LEU A 27 46.99 18.56 6.70
N GLY A 28 46.54 18.36 5.46
CA GLY A 28 47.48 18.19 4.35
C GLY A 28 47.04 17.29 3.21
N ASN A 29 45.78 17.33 2.80
CA ASN A 29 45.44 17.07 1.41
C ASN A 29 44.14 17.80 1.09
N LYS A 30 44.24 18.90 0.34
CA LYS A 30 43.09 19.51 -0.31
C LYS A 30 42.59 18.49 -1.32
N SER A 31 41.67 17.62 -0.90
CA SER A 31 40.89 16.82 -1.82
C SER A 31 40.15 17.80 -2.73
N THR A 32 40.47 17.74 -4.02
CA THR A 32 39.76 18.44 -5.11
C THR A 32 38.40 17.82 -5.40
N GLN A 33 37.99 16.79 -4.67
CA GLN A 33 36.62 16.30 -4.76
C GLN A 33 35.68 17.38 -4.25
N LYS A 34 34.62 17.63 -5.02
CA LYS A 34 33.47 18.46 -4.63
C LYS A 34 32.35 17.50 -4.26
N SER A 35 31.70 17.70 -3.12
CA SER A 35 30.55 16.88 -2.75
C SER A 35 29.41 17.13 -3.72
N SER A 36 28.69 16.07 -4.09
CA SER A 36 27.49 16.19 -4.94
C SER A 36 26.23 16.51 -4.13
N TYR A 37 26.35 16.64 -2.81
CA TYR A 37 25.23 16.84 -1.91
C TYR A 37 24.52 18.18 -2.14
N VAL A 38 23.20 18.08 -2.28
CA VAL A 38 22.25 19.17 -2.49
C VAL A 38 21.26 19.15 -1.32
N SER A 39 21.04 20.30 -0.68
CA SER A 39 20.04 20.38 0.40
C SER A 39 18.63 20.28 -0.19
N GLN A 40 17.80 19.39 0.36
CA GLN A 40 16.41 19.24 -0.08
C GLN A 40 15.58 20.50 0.13
N SER A 41 15.93 21.33 1.12
CA SER A 41 15.25 22.61 1.37
C SER A 41 15.74 23.74 0.47
N GLY A 42 16.85 23.54 -0.26
CA GLY A 42 17.58 24.59 -0.97
C GLY A 42 18.40 25.51 -0.05
N TYR A 43 18.48 25.20 1.25
CA TYR A 43 19.20 26.01 2.24
C TYR A 43 20.07 25.17 3.18
N TYR A 44 21.11 25.83 3.70
CA TYR A 44 21.91 25.40 4.85
C TYR A 44 21.69 26.38 6.00
N TYR A 45 21.71 25.87 7.23
CA TYR A 45 21.55 26.65 8.45
C TYR A 45 22.80 26.52 9.29
N ALA A 46 23.54 27.60 9.46
CA ALA A 46 24.78 27.62 10.23
C ALA A 46 24.55 28.29 11.58
N LEU A 47 24.85 27.57 12.66
CA LEU A 47 24.95 28.12 14.01
C LEU A 47 26.37 28.65 14.20
N VAL A 48 26.52 29.95 14.44
CA VAL A 48 27.80 30.60 14.70
C VAL A 48 27.83 31.20 16.10
N GLU A 49 28.99 31.27 16.73
CA GLU A 49 29.17 31.82 18.08
C GLU A 49 30.29 32.85 18.11
N LYS A 50 30.03 34.01 18.74
CA LYS A 50 31.02 35.07 18.95
C LYS A 50 31.70 34.90 20.31
N ASN A 51 33.01 34.71 20.29
CA ASN A 51 33.85 34.65 21.50
C ASN A 51 35.07 35.57 21.33
N ASN A 52 35.26 36.52 22.25
CA ASN A 52 36.37 37.49 22.20
C ASN A 52 36.51 38.21 20.84
N ASN A 53 35.38 38.66 20.28
CA ASN A 53 35.28 39.30 18.95
C ASN A 53 35.65 38.41 17.75
N ILE A 54 35.79 37.11 17.94
CA ILE A 54 36.02 36.14 16.87
C ILE A 54 34.79 35.25 16.70
N TRP A 55 34.31 35.13 15.48
CA TRP A 55 33.22 34.23 15.12
C TRP A 55 33.73 32.82 14.80
N LYS A 56 32.99 31.80 15.22
CA LYS A 56 33.25 30.39 14.88
C LYS A 56 31.96 29.69 14.47
N VAL A 57 32.05 28.78 13.48
CA VAL A 57 30.95 27.85 13.19
C VAL A 57 30.90 26.80 14.29
N LEU A 58 29.73 26.61 14.89
CA LEU A 58 29.44 25.54 15.84
C LEU A 58 28.80 24.34 15.16
N ASP A 59 27.84 24.58 14.27
CA ASP A 59 27.09 23.54 13.60
C ASP A 59 26.54 24.02 12.25
N ILE A 60 26.29 23.06 11.35
CA ILE A 60 25.68 23.28 10.03
C ILE A 60 24.65 22.18 9.81
N GLN A 61 23.40 22.59 9.58
CA GLN A 61 22.26 21.70 9.36
C GLN A 61 21.56 21.99 8.03
N VAL A 62 20.78 21.03 7.54
CA VAL A 62 19.91 21.19 6.37
C VAL A 62 18.45 21.46 6.75
N THR A 63 18.14 21.28 8.03
CA THR A 63 16.86 21.64 8.66
C THR A 63 16.99 22.97 9.40
N PRO A 64 15.93 23.80 9.41
CA PRO A 64 15.97 25.09 10.09
C PRO A 64 16.28 24.96 11.59
N ILE A 65 17.29 25.69 12.05
CA ILE A 65 17.60 25.81 13.47
C ILE A 65 16.67 26.86 14.06
N GLN A 66 15.74 26.44 14.91
CA GLN A 66 14.68 27.31 15.45
C GLN A 66 15.13 28.17 16.62
N MET A 67 16.13 27.72 17.39
CA MET A 67 16.54 28.36 18.64
C MET A 67 18.05 28.31 18.82
N ARG A 68 18.61 29.40 19.36
CA ARG A 68 19.98 29.45 19.84
C ARG A 68 20.07 29.07 21.32
N GLN A 69 21.19 28.50 21.74
CA GLN A 69 21.41 28.11 23.14
C GLN A 69 21.95 29.27 23.98
N LYS A 70 22.71 30.19 23.37
CA LYS A 70 23.32 31.35 24.04
C LYS A 70 23.06 32.64 23.29
N THR A 71 23.12 33.78 23.98
CA THR A 71 22.87 35.10 23.38
C THR A 71 23.97 35.59 22.44
N ASN A 72 25.17 35.02 22.53
CA ASN A 72 26.29 35.27 21.61
C ASN A 72 26.29 34.34 20.39
N GLN A 73 25.23 33.55 20.21
CA GLN A 73 25.04 32.70 19.04
C GLN A 73 24.10 33.38 18.03
N GLU A 74 24.38 33.13 16.76
CA GLU A 74 23.58 33.58 15.62
C GLU A 74 23.31 32.40 14.70
N ILE A 75 22.19 32.47 13.98
CA ILE A 75 21.76 31.43 13.06
C ILE A 75 21.68 32.08 11.69
N LEU A 76 22.57 31.66 10.79
CA LEU A 76 22.57 32.09 9.41
C LEU A 76 21.83 31.07 8.56
N LYS A 77 20.98 31.55 7.67
CA LYS A 77 20.35 30.80 6.59
C LYS A 77 21.09 31.15 5.30
N ILE A 78 21.60 30.13 4.63
CA ILE A 78 22.45 30.24 3.45
C ILE A 78 21.76 29.48 2.33
N ASN A 79 21.51 30.13 1.20
CA ASN A 79 20.97 29.41 0.06
C ASN A 79 22.04 28.50 -0.57
N GLU A 80 21.59 27.48 -1.29
CA GLU A 80 22.49 26.47 -1.83
C GLU A 80 23.57 27.01 -2.79
N SER A 81 23.27 28.09 -3.51
CA SER A 81 24.20 28.74 -4.43
C SER A 81 25.20 29.67 -3.74
N TYR A 82 25.11 29.85 -2.41
CA TYR A 82 25.92 30.77 -1.61
C TYR A 82 25.82 32.26 -2.01
N THR A 83 24.80 32.61 -2.78
CA THR A 83 24.55 33.99 -3.23
C THR A 83 23.78 34.82 -2.20
N GLN A 84 23.08 34.16 -1.28
CA GLN A 84 22.28 34.79 -0.24
C GLN A 84 22.63 34.19 1.12
N VAL A 85 23.05 35.04 2.05
CA VAL A 85 23.29 34.73 3.45
C VAL A 85 22.54 35.73 4.29
N GLU A 86 21.61 35.25 5.10
CA GLU A 86 20.72 36.09 5.89
C GLU A 86 20.52 35.49 7.29
N PRO A 87 20.18 36.29 8.31
CA PRO A 87 19.80 35.73 9.60
C PRO A 87 18.52 34.88 9.49
N ASN A 88 18.45 33.77 10.22
CA ASN A 88 17.30 32.87 10.23
C ASN A 88 16.14 33.37 11.14
N PHE A 89 15.64 34.57 10.86
CA PHE A 89 14.38 35.09 11.40
C PHE A 89 13.60 35.77 10.27
N ASP A 90 12.33 36.06 10.48
CA ASP A 90 11.48 36.66 9.44
C ASP A 90 12.04 38.03 9.02
N ILE A 91 12.51 38.10 7.77
CA ILE A 91 12.98 39.35 7.18
C ILE A 91 11.82 40.06 6.51
N ASN A 92 11.50 41.27 6.97
CA ASN A 92 10.50 42.10 6.33
C ASN A 92 11.10 42.86 5.13
N LYS A 93 10.25 43.32 4.20
CA LYS A 93 10.70 44.04 2.99
C LYS A 93 11.52 45.31 3.29
N SER A 94 11.31 45.93 4.45
CA SER A 94 11.99 47.16 4.87
C SER A 94 13.35 46.92 5.52
N ASN A 95 13.67 45.69 5.94
CA ASN A 95 14.82 45.35 6.78
C ASN A 95 14.95 46.21 8.07
N ILE A 96 13.84 46.78 8.54
CA ILE A 96 13.76 47.63 9.74
C ILE A 96 12.76 47.00 10.71
N TYR A 97 13.16 46.85 11.98
CA TYR A 97 12.40 46.15 13.00
C TYR A 97 12.20 47.03 14.23
N GLU A 98 10.94 47.20 14.63
CA GLU A 98 10.60 47.85 15.90
C GLU A 98 10.79 46.87 17.07
N CYS A 99 11.65 47.23 18.03
CA CYS A 99 11.93 46.44 19.21
C CYS A 99 11.26 47.01 20.45
N ASN A 100 10.12 46.43 20.83
CA ASN A 100 9.36 46.79 22.03
C ASN A 100 9.59 45.76 23.15
N GLY A 101 10.29 46.14 24.21
CA GLY A 101 10.32 45.39 25.48
C GLY A 101 11.07 44.04 25.49
N LYS A 102 11.19 43.46 26.71
CA LYS A 102 12.03 42.29 27.03
C LYS A 102 11.50 41.00 26.37
N LYS A 103 11.99 40.67 25.18
CA LYS A 103 11.85 39.31 24.61
C LYS A 103 12.69 38.31 25.41
N GLY A 104 12.25 37.06 25.49
CA GLY A 104 12.99 36.00 26.19
C GLY A 104 14.37 35.79 25.58
N ALA A 105 15.39 35.54 26.40
CA ALA A 105 16.79 35.42 25.97
C ALA A 105 17.05 34.33 24.89
N ARG A 106 16.09 33.42 24.70
CA ARG A 106 16.18 32.27 23.80
C ARG A 106 15.48 32.45 22.45
N GLU A 107 14.62 33.46 22.28
CA GLU A 107 13.98 33.73 20.99
C GLU A 107 14.98 34.39 20.04
N TYR A 108 15.14 33.80 18.85
CA TYR A 108 16.00 34.34 17.80
C TYR A 108 15.20 35.31 16.92
N THR A 109 15.40 36.61 17.11
CA THR A 109 14.68 37.67 16.39
C THR A 109 15.64 38.79 16.03
N ALA A 110 15.27 39.67 15.10
CA ALA A 110 16.05 40.87 14.78
C ALA A 110 16.44 41.68 16.04
N CYS A 111 15.53 41.80 17.01
CA CYS A 111 15.79 42.55 18.24
C CYS A 111 16.85 41.93 19.16
N SER A 112 16.97 40.60 19.14
CA SER A 112 17.86 39.84 20.00
C SER A 112 19.16 39.41 19.30
N SER A 113 19.24 39.56 17.99
CA SER A 113 20.42 39.23 17.17
C SER A 113 21.54 40.26 17.34
N ASN A 114 22.78 39.77 17.38
CA ASN A 114 23.99 40.58 17.31
C ASN A 114 24.35 40.96 15.87
N LEU A 115 23.67 40.41 14.85
CA LEU A 115 23.81 40.77 13.43
C LEU A 115 22.97 41.99 13.05
N THR A 116 22.48 42.72 14.04
CA THR A 116 21.63 43.88 13.85
C THR A 116 22.22 45.07 14.56
N ASP A 117 22.16 46.22 13.91
CA ASP A 117 22.61 47.49 14.47
C ASP A 117 21.42 48.43 14.69
N THR A 118 21.63 49.45 15.53
CA THR A 118 20.64 50.48 15.83
C THR A 118 20.70 51.60 14.80
N LEU A 119 19.54 52.00 14.26
CA LEU A 119 19.45 53.23 13.48
C LEU A 119 19.75 54.41 14.42
N SER A 120 20.88 55.08 14.18
CA SER A 120 21.21 56.30 14.90
C SER A 120 20.18 57.38 14.55
N ALA A 121 19.53 57.96 15.55
CA ALA A 121 18.58 59.05 15.36
C ALA A 121 19.26 60.20 14.59
N LYS A 122 18.67 60.62 13.48
CA LYS A 122 19.25 61.70 12.64
C LYS A 122 19.14 63.06 13.31
N ASN A 123 18.28 63.21 14.34
CA ASN A 123 18.08 64.44 15.09
C ASN A 123 17.91 64.20 16.60
N ILE A 124 18.45 65.10 17.41
CA ILE A 124 18.40 65.07 18.89
C ILE A 124 16.94 65.10 19.41
N SER A 125 16.01 65.69 18.65
CA SER A 125 14.58 65.74 19.00
C SER A 125 13.86 64.38 18.93
N GLU A 126 14.34 63.43 18.12
CA GLU A 126 13.78 62.06 18.05
C GLU A 126 14.23 61.18 19.22
N LEU A 127 15.35 61.56 19.88
CA LEU A 127 15.95 60.81 20.98
C LEU A 127 15.13 60.89 22.28
N VAL A 128 14.28 61.92 22.42
CA VAL A 128 13.53 62.21 23.66
C VAL A 128 12.13 61.60 23.66
N THR A 129 11.60 61.17 22.50
CA THR A 129 10.21 60.69 22.37
C THR A 129 10.03 59.26 21.89
N SER A 130 11.06 58.54 21.44
CA SER A 130 10.91 57.16 20.94
C SER A 130 11.29 56.11 22.01
N SER A 131 10.29 55.51 22.65
CA SER A 131 10.48 54.28 23.43
C SER A 131 10.72 53.05 22.55
N LYS A 132 10.67 53.21 21.23
CA LYS A 132 10.86 52.16 20.22
C LYS A 132 12.29 52.20 19.71
N LYS A 133 13.07 51.15 19.95
CA LYS A 133 14.39 50.99 19.33
C LYS A 133 14.21 50.32 17.99
N GLU A 134 14.52 51.02 16.91
CA GLU A 134 14.57 50.43 15.57
C GLU A 134 15.92 49.77 15.33
N LYS A 135 15.89 48.56 14.79
CA LYS A 135 17.07 47.81 14.38
C LYS A 135 17.01 47.45 12.90
N TYR A 136 18.17 47.28 12.27
CA TYR A 136 18.29 46.77 10.91
C TYR A 136 19.34 45.66 10.84
N VAL A 137 19.27 44.79 9.83
CA VAL A 137 20.30 43.76 9.61
C VAL A 137 21.56 44.41 9.05
N ASP A 138 22.68 44.23 9.75
CA ASP A 138 23.98 44.74 9.35
C ASP A 138 24.65 43.76 8.38
N GLU A 139 24.56 44.07 7.09
CA GLU A 139 25.15 43.27 6.02
C GLU A 139 26.68 43.19 6.10
N ASP A 140 27.34 44.23 6.59
CA ASP A 140 28.79 44.26 6.68
C ASP A 140 29.27 43.35 7.83
N LEU A 141 28.52 43.29 8.93
CA LEU A 141 28.76 42.32 9.98
C LEU A 141 28.52 40.88 9.50
N ILE A 142 27.51 40.64 8.65
CA ILE A 142 27.33 39.31 8.02
C ILE A 142 28.53 38.95 7.14
N LYS A 143 29.03 39.87 6.31
CA LYS A 143 30.24 39.66 5.51
C LYS A 143 31.45 39.37 6.39
N GLU A 144 31.57 40.06 7.52
CA GLU A 144 32.62 39.81 8.52
C GLU A 144 32.52 38.41 9.09
N VAL A 145 31.32 37.97 9.50
CA VAL A 145 31.07 36.61 10.01
C VAL A 145 31.50 35.58 8.96
N ILE A 146 31.02 35.70 7.72
CA ILE A 146 31.36 34.79 6.61
C ILE A 146 32.87 34.67 6.44
N LYS A 147 33.58 35.80 6.46
CA LYS A 147 35.03 35.86 6.31
C LYS A 147 35.76 35.24 7.49
N GLN A 148 35.41 35.60 8.72
CA GLN A 148 36.07 35.10 9.92
C GLN A 148 35.87 33.60 10.12
N THR A 149 34.67 33.09 9.83
CA THR A 149 34.35 31.66 10.00
C THR A 149 34.76 30.80 8.82
N ASN A 150 35.15 31.42 7.70
CA ASN A 150 35.31 30.74 6.41
C ASN A 150 34.06 29.90 6.06
N LEU A 151 32.88 30.52 6.18
CA LEU A 151 31.60 29.82 6.26
C LEU A 151 31.36 28.86 5.09
N PHE A 152 31.62 29.30 3.86
CA PHE A 152 31.37 28.49 2.67
C PHE A 152 32.27 27.25 2.61
N TYR A 153 33.54 27.38 3.03
CA TYR A 153 34.42 26.23 3.14
C TYR A 153 33.94 25.24 4.23
N ALA A 154 33.42 25.76 5.35
CA ALA A 154 32.84 24.91 6.39
C ALA A 154 31.59 24.16 5.89
N ILE A 155 30.74 24.81 5.08
CA ILE A 155 29.58 24.16 4.45
C ILE A 155 30.02 23.08 3.46
N GLU A 156 30.99 23.37 2.58
CA GLU A 156 31.52 22.38 1.64
C GLU A 156 32.13 21.16 2.36
N ASN A 157 32.84 21.37 3.46
CA ASN A 157 33.33 20.26 4.28
C ASN A 157 32.18 19.46 4.92
N LYS A 158 31.13 20.14 5.41
CA LYS A 158 29.96 19.48 6.00
C LYS A 158 29.16 18.68 4.96
N LYS A 159 29.09 19.14 3.70
CA LYS A 159 28.42 18.43 2.60
C LYS A 159 28.90 16.99 2.45
N PHE A 160 30.20 16.73 2.60
CA PHE A 160 30.72 15.35 2.55
C PHE A 160 30.14 14.44 3.64
N ALA A 161 30.01 14.97 4.87
CA ALA A 161 29.40 14.22 5.96
C ALA A 161 27.89 13.99 5.70
N LEU A 162 27.20 15.00 5.16
CA LEU A 162 25.78 14.88 4.80
C LEU A 162 25.55 13.89 3.65
N GLU A 163 26.42 13.87 2.64
CA GLU A 163 26.37 12.91 1.52
C GLU A 163 26.53 11.47 2.02
N HIS A 164 27.44 11.28 2.98
CA HIS A 164 27.69 10.02 3.64
C HIS A 164 26.49 9.55 4.48
N GLU A 165 25.97 10.42 5.33
CA GLU A 165 24.76 10.15 6.13
C GLU A 165 23.55 9.83 5.23
N GLU A 166 23.41 10.55 4.11
CA GLU A 166 22.35 10.30 3.14
C GLU A 166 22.52 8.94 2.44
N CYS A 167 23.75 8.60 2.04
CA CYS A 167 24.10 7.31 1.46
C CYS A 167 23.69 6.16 2.40
N ASP A 168 24.13 6.21 3.66
CA ASP A 168 23.78 5.20 4.66
C ASP A 168 22.27 5.11 4.88
N ARG A 169 21.61 6.26 5.04
CA ARG A 169 20.16 6.31 5.24
C ARG A 169 19.40 5.68 4.07
N LEU A 170 19.74 6.05 2.83
CA LEU A 170 19.07 5.53 1.64
C LEU A 170 19.27 4.03 1.51
N PHE A 171 20.48 3.53 1.71
CA PHE A 171 20.77 2.10 1.71
C PHE A 171 19.96 1.33 2.77
N LEU A 172 19.98 1.81 4.02
CA LEU A 172 19.28 1.15 5.15
C LEU A 172 17.76 1.20 5.01
N SER A 173 17.23 2.23 4.35
CA SER A 173 15.79 2.41 4.15
C SER A 173 15.23 1.67 2.94
N ALA A 174 16.07 1.22 2.01
CA ALA A 174 15.65 0.53 0.80
C ALA A 174 15.07 -0.86 1.10
N LYS A 175 13.89 -1.15 0.55
CA LYS A 175 13.14 -2.39 0.76
C LYS A 175 12.72 -3.06 -0.54
N THR A 176 12.69 -2.32 -1.63
CA THR A 176 12.26 -2.79 -2.96
C THR A 176 13.45 -2.86 -3.92
N ALA A 177 13.32 -3.66 -4.97
CA ALA A 177 14.35 -3.75 -6.00
C ALA A 177 14.61 -2.39 -6.67
N ASP A 178 13.55 -1.60 -6.90
CA ASP A 178 13.64 -0.28 -7.54
C ASP A 178 14.36 0.74 -6.64
N GLU A 179 14.13 0.70 -5.32
CA GLU A 179 14.86 1.54 -4.37
C GLU A 179 16.36 1.20 -4.32
N PHE A 180 16.70 -0.10 -4.40
CA PHE A 180 18.11 -0.51 -4.50
C PHE A 180 18.72 -0.11 -5.84
N ASP A 181 18.00 -0.21 -6.96
CA ASP A 181 18.47 0.27 -8.26
C ASP A 181 18.74 1.78 -8.22
N ALA A 182 17.83 2.57 -7.66
CA ALA A 182 18.01 4.02 -7.51
C ALA A 182 19.20 4.37 -6.59
N PHE A 183 19.41 3.61 -5.51
CA PHE A 183 20.58 3.76 -4.65
C PHE A 183 21.89 3.48 -5.41
N ILE A 184 21.94 2.38 -6.16
CA ILE A 184 23.12 1.98 -6.94
C ILE A 184 23.44 3.06 -7.97
N GLU A 185 22.45 3.53 -8.72
CA GLU A 185 22.62 4.57 -9.73
C GLU A 185 23.17 5.87 -9.11
N LYS A 186 22.55 6.34 -8.02
CA LYS A 186 22.94 7.60 -7.37
C LYS A 186 24.37 7.56 -6.82
N TYR A 187 24.82 6.43 -6.28
CA TYR A 187 26.10 6.32 -5.57
C TYR A 187 27.16 5.47 -6.28
N ALA A 188 26.95 5.09 -7.55
CA ALA A 188 27.88 4.25 -8.32
C ALA A 188 29.32 4.79 -8.35
N SER A 189 29.49 6.11 -8.47
CA SER A 189 30.79 6.77 -8.47
C SER A 189 31.24 7.27 -7.10
N TYR A 190 30.44 7.07 -6.05
CA TYR A 190 30.75 7.58 -4.72
C TYR A 190 31.68 6.60 -4.00
N LYS A 191 32.94 7.02 -3.79
CA LYS A 191 34.00 6.18 -3.22
C LYS A 191 33.59 5.48 -1.92
N TYR A 192 32.85 6.18 -1.05
CA TYR A 192 32.40 5.61 0.21
C TYR A 192 31.38 4.48 0.04
N ALA A 193 30.52 4.55 -0.98
CA ALA A 193 29.52 3.52 -1.25
C ALA A 193 30.12 2.23 -1.83
N SER A 194 31.41 2.17 -2.14
CA SER A 194 32.06 1.01 -2.78
C SER A 194 31.83 -0.33 -2.07
N THR A 195 31.67 -0.32 -0.75
CA THR A 195 31.34 -1.54 0.03
C THR A 195 29.84 -1.84 0.10
N LEU A 196 28.99 -0.81 -0.05
CA LEU A 196 27.52 -0.93 0.01
C LEU A 196 26.94 -1.36 -1.34
N ILE A 197 27.51 -0.93 -2.46
CA ILE A 197 27.03 -1.23 -3.81
C ILE A 197 26.88 -2.75 -4.05
N PRO A 198 27.88 -3.60 -3.77
CA PRO A 198 27.74 -5.06 -3.96
C PRO A 198 26.66 -5.68 -3.08
N ILE A 199 26.40 -5.10 -1.90
CA ILE A 199 25.34 -5.56 -0.99
C ILE A 199 23.97 -5.15 -1.54
N ALA A 200 23.85 -3.92 -2.03
CA ALA A 200 22.64 -3.41 -2.68
C ALA A 200 22.29 -4.24 -3.93
N GLU A 201 23.27 -4.57 -4.77
CA GLU A 201 23.09 -5.42 -5.95
C GLU A 201 22.55 -6.80 -5.55
N ARG A 202 23.17 -7.44 -4.54
CA ARG A 202 22.70 -8.73 -4.04
C ARG A 202 21.27 -8.66 -3.49
N ASN A 203 20.95 -7.62 -2.72
CA ASN A 203 19.61 -7.45 -2.16
C ASN A 203 18.57 -7.25 -3.25
N ARG A 204 18.86 -6.40 -4.23
CA ARG A 204 18.03 -6.20 -5.42
C ARG A 204 17.79 -7.50 -6.16
N ASP A 205 18.85 -8.24 -6.47
CA ASP A 205 18.75 -9.47 -7.27
C ASP A 205 17.95 -10.55 -6.54
N ASN A 206 18.13 -10.66 -5.22
CA ASN A 206 17.31 -11.53 -4.37
C ASN A 206 15.82 -11.14 -4.42
N LEU A 207 15.50 -9.85 -4.34
CA LEU A 207 14.12 -9.36 -4.42
C LEU A 207 13.50 -9.62 -5.79
N LYS A 208 14.23 -9.37 -6.88
CA LYS A 208 13.77 -9.67 -8.25
C LYS A 208 13.53 -11.16 -8.43
N MET A 209 14.40 -12.01 -7.89
CA MET A 209 14.25 -13.47 -7.96
C MET A 209 13.04 -13.96 -7.16
N GLN A 210 12.81 -13.42 -5.95
CA GLN A 210 11.65 -13.78 -5.13
C GLN A 210 10.33 -13.40 -5.82
N GLU A 211 10.26 -12.19 -6.38
CA GLU A 211 9.09 -11.72 -7.11
C GLU A 211 8.82 -12.59 -8.36
N GLN A 212 9.87 -12.97 -9.08
CA GLN A 212 9.73 -13.87 -10.22
C GLN A 212 9.21 -15.26 -9.82
N ARG A 213 9.74 -15.85 -8.74
CA ARG A 213 9.25 -17.15 -8.23
C ARG A 213 7.78 -17.07 -7.82
N ARG A 214 7.38 -16.00 -7.12
CA ARG A 214 6.00 -15.77 -6.72
C ARG A 214 5.06 -15.73 -7.93
N ARG A 215 5.43 -14.99 -8.98
CA ARG A 215 4.67 -14.94 -10.24
C ARG A 215 4.57 -16.31 -10.91
N GLU A 216 5.65 -17.07 -10.94
CA GLU A 216 5.64 -18.43 -11.51
C GLU A 216 4.76 -19.39 -10.72
N GLU A 217 4.76 -19.31 -9.39
CA GLU A 217 3.90 -20.09 -8.51
C GLU A 217 2.42 -19.72 -8.68
N GLU A 218 2.10 -18.42 -8.72
CA GLU A 218 0.74 -17.92 -9.00
C GLU A 218 0.24 -18.40 -10.37
N GLN A 219 1.09 -18.34 -11.41
CA GLN A 219 0.75 -18.85 -12.74
C GLN A 219 0.53 -20.37 -12.76
N LYS A 220 1.37 -21.13 -12.05
CA LYS A 220 1.19 -22.58 -11.92
C LYS A 220 -0.12 -22.91 -11.22
N TYR A 221 -0.41 -22.21 -10.11
CA TYR A 221 -1.65 -22.39 -9.37
C TYR A 221 -2.88 -22.07 -10.22
N ALA A 222 -2.86 -20.96 -10.96
CA ALA A 222 -3.93 -20.57 -11.88
C ALA A 222 -4.19 -21.64 -12.95
N LYS A 223 -3.14 -22.18 -13.59
CA LYS A 223 -3.26 -23.27 -14.58
C LYS A 223 -3.84 -24.55 -13.97
N VAL A 224 -3.42 -24.91 -12.76
CA VAL A 224 -3.96 -26.09 -12.06
C VAL A 224 -5.44 -25.90 -11.72
N TYR A 225 -5.82 -24.70 -11.28
CA TYR A 225 -7.21 -24.37 -10.98
C TYR A 225 -8.09 -24.43 -12.24
N GLU A 226 -7.66 -23.82 -13.34
CA GLU A 226 -8.35 -23.87 -14.63
C GLU A 226 -8.56 -25.31 -15.12
N GLN A 227 -7.53 -26.16 -15.01
CA GLN A 227 -7.64 -27.58 -15.36
C GLN A 227 -8.64 -28.35 -14.48
N LYS A 228 -8.74 -28.01 -13.18
CA LYS A 228 -9.73 -28.62 -12.29
C LYS A 228 -11.15 -28.21 -12.68
N VAL A 229 -11.36 -26.93 -12.97
CA VAL A 229 -12.65 -26.41 -13.43
C VAL A 229 -13.06 -27.11 -14.73
N LEU A 230 -12.19 -27.15 -15.74
CA LEU A 230 -12.48 -27.80 -17.02
C LEU A 230 -12.78 -29.31 -16.86
N LYS A 231 -12.07 -30.01 -15.97
CA LYS A 231 -12.36 -31.43 -15.67
C LYS A 231 -13.73 -31.60 -15.00
N SER A 232 -14.07 -30.72 -14.05
CA SER A 232 -15.36 -30.73 -13.38
C SER A 232 -16.51 -30.46 -14.35
N GLU A 233 -16.34 -29.50 -15.25
CA GLU A 233 -17.35 -29.17 -16.27
C GLU A 233 -17.57 -30.34 -17.23
N LYS A 234 -16.49 -30.96 -17.74
CA LYS A 234 -16.60 -32.16 -18.59
C LYS A 234 -17.23 -33.34 -17.88
N GLN A 235 -17.02 -33.49 -16.57
CA GLN A 235 -17.66 -34.55 -15.81
C GLN A 235 -19.16 -34.28 -15.68
N LEU A 236 -19.54 -33.04 -15.36
CA LEU A 236 -20.94 -32.63 -15.26
C LEU A 236 -21.67 -32.79 -16.60
N GLU A 237 -21.02 -32.45 -17.72
CA GLU A 237 -21.56 -32.65 -19.06
C GLU A 237 -21.85 -34.12 -19.35
N ARG A 238 -20.91 -35.02 -19.05
CA ARG A 238 -21.11 -36.48 -19.22
C ARG A 238 -22.21 -37.04 -18.34
N GLU A 239 -22.33 -36.55 -17.10
CA GLU A 239 -23.38 -36.97 -16.18
C GLU A 239 -24.76 -36.52 -16.70
N ASN A 240 -24.87 -35.29 -17.22
CA ASN A 240 -26.09 -34.80 -17.84
C ASN A 240 -26.46 -35.57 -19.11
N GLU A 241 -25.50 -35.86 -19.98
CA GLU A 241 -25.73 -36.69 -21.18
C GLU A 241 -26.21 -38.10 -20.80
N ALA A 242 -25.57 -38.73 -19.81
CA ALA A 242 -25.97 -40.05 -19.33
C ALA A 242 -27.39 -40.06 -18.73
N LEU A 243 -27.77 -39.02 -17.99
CA LEU A 243 -29.11 -38.85 -17.45
C LEU A 243 -30.15 -38.69 -18.57
N ALA A 244 -29.86 -37.87 -19.59
CA ALA A 244 -30.74 -37.69 -20.75
C ALA A 244 -30.95 -39.01 -21.52
N ASP A 245 -29.88 -39.79 -21.72
CA ASP A 245 -29.93 -41.11 -22.35
C ASP A 245 -30.80 -42.11 -21.56
N ILE A 246 -30.70 -42.10 -20.23
CA ILE A 246 -31.50 -42.95 -19.35
C ILE A 246 -32.97 -42.56 -19.44
N GLU A 247 -33.27 -41.26 -19.40
CA GLU A 247 -34.63 -40.73 -19.52
C GLU A 247 -35.24 -41.11 -20.89
N GLU A 248 -34.51 -40.92 -21.98
CA GLU A 248 -34.98 -41.28 -23.33
C GLU A 248 -35.23 -42.79 -23.47
N LYS A 249 -34.34 -43.63 -22.90
CA LYS A 249 -34.54 -45.10 -22.86
C LYS A 249 -35.76 -45.47 -22.03
N ALA A 250 -35.98 -44.83 -20.89
CA ALA A 250 -37.16 -45.06 -20.05
C ALA A 250 -38.45 -44.70 -20.79
N ILE A 251 -38.49 -43.55 -21.47
CA ILE A 251 -39.62 -43.12 -22.29
C ILE A 251 -39.88 -44.11 -23.43
N ARG A 252 -38.84 -44.51 -24.19
CA ARG A 252 -38.97 -45.48 -25.29
C ARG A 252 -39.46 -46.85 -24.80
N ASN A 253 -38.90 -47.35 -23.71
CA ASN A 253 -39.33 -48.61 -23.10
C ASN A 253 -40.79 -48.53 -22.67
N PHE A 254 -41.19 -47.43 -22.02
CA PHE A 254 -42.57 -47.20 -21.61
C PHE A 254 -43.51 -47.18 -22.83
N GLN A 255 -43.20 -46.41 -23.87
CA GLN A 255 -43.97 -46.37 -25.12
C GLN A 255 -44.12 -47.75 -25.76
N ASN A 256 -43.05 -48.55 -25.80
CA ASN A 256 -43.07 -49.91 -26.33
C ASN A 256 -43.95 -50.84 -25.48
N THR A 257 -43.87 -50.76 -24.15
CA THR A 257 -44.74 -51.54 -23.24
C THR A 257 -46.20 -51.20 -23.47
N ILE A 258 -46.55 -49.92 -23.59
CA ILE A 258 -47.92 -49.48 -23.86
C ILE A 258 -48.39 -49.94 -25.24
N ALA A 259 -47.57 -49.78 -26.28
CA ALA A 259 -47.91 -50.23 -27.63
C ALA A 259 -48.15 -51.75 -27.70
N ASN A 260 -47.32 -52.54 -27.02
CA ASN A 260 -47.49 -54.00 -26.95
C ASN A 260 -48.72 -54.40 -26.14
N PHE A 261 -49.00 -53.73 -25.02
CA PHE A 261 -50.23 -53.94 -24.26
C PHE A 261 -51.48 -53.64 -25.10
N ARG A 262 -51.48 -52.56 -25.88
CA ARG A 262 -52.62 -52.21 -26.73
C ARG A 262 -52.96 -53.28 -27.77
N LYS A 263 -51.99 -54.07 -28.21
CA LYS A 263 -52.21 -55.21 -29.12
C LYS A 263 -52.90 -56.41 -28.45
N THR A 264 -52.91 -56.49 -27.12
CA THR A 264 -53.51 -57.61 -26.38
C THR A 264 -54.93 -57.32 -25.90
N LEU A 265 -55.47 -56.13 -26.20
CA LEU A 265 -56.80 -55.70 -25.78
C LEU A 265 -57.88 -56.57 -26.42
N LYS A 266 -58.64 -57.29 -25.58
CA LYS A 266 -59.80 -58.10 -25.93
C LYS A 266 -60.80 -58.08 -24.79
N LYS A 267 -62.05 -58.48 -25.04
CA LYS A 267 -63.07 -58.59 -24.00
C LYS A 267 -62.57 -59.44 -22.83
N GLY A 268 -62.81 -58.97 -21.61
CA GLY A 268 -62.38 -59.61 -20.36
C GLY A 268 -60.95 -59.30 -19.91
N VAL A 269 -60.13 -58.58 -20.69
CA VAL A 269 -58.80 -58.13 -20.23
C VAL A 269 -58.94 -57.02 -19.20
N GLU A 270 -58.17 -57.11 -18.11
CA GLU A 270 -58.10 -56.09 -17.06
C GLU A 270 -57.19 -54.92 -17.48
N THR A 271 -57.67 -53.68 -17.32
CA THR A 271 -56.93 -52.46 -17.68
C THR A 271 -56.78 -51.54 -16.47
N ASN A 272 -56.11 -50.40 -16.62
CA ASN A 272 -56.08 -49.36 -15.58
C ASN A 272 -57.48 -48.84 -15.21
N CYS A 273 -58.43 -48.90 -16.14
CA CYS A 273 -59.81 -48.45 -15.97
C CYS A 273 -60.79 -49.62 -15.83
N GLY A 274 -60.35 -50.77 -15.29
CA GLY A 274 -61.20 -51.94 -15.08
C GLY A 274 -61.25 -52.92 -16.28
N PRO A 275 -62.10 -53.96 -16.22
CA PRO A 275 -62.20 -54.97 -17.27
C PRO A 275 -62.89 -54.45 -18.52
N ILE A 276 -62.43 -54.93 -19.69
CA ILE A 276 -63.02 -54.61 -20.99
C ILE A 276 -64.33 -55.39 -21.20
N LEU A 277 -65.42 -54.67 -21.38
CA LEU A 277 -66.75 -55.23 -21.67
C LEU A 277 -66.99 -55.37 -23.18
N ASP A 278 -66.57 -54.37 -23.97
CA ASP A 278 -66.75 -54.36 -25.43
C ASP A 278 -65.68 -53.53 -26.15
N ILE A 279 -65.47 -53.79 -27.45
CA ILE A 279 -64.49 -53.08 -28.28
C ILE A 279 -65.14 -52.71 -29.62
N LYS A 280 -65.08 -51.43 -30.00
CA LYS A 280 -65.58 -50.91 -31.28
C LYS A 280 -64.60 -49.89 -31.86
N ASN A 281 -64.03 -50.19 -33.03
CA ASN A 281 -63.07 -49.31 -33.72
C ASN A 281 -61.93 -48.87 -32.77
N SER A 282 -61.75 -47.55 -32.57
CA SER A 282 -60.77 -46.94 -31.67
C SER A 282 -61.30 -46.66 -30.26
N SER A 283 -62.40 -47.30 -29.85
CA SER A 283 -63.01 -47.11 -28.53
C SER A 283 -63.29 -48.44 -27.83
N ILE A 284 -63.07 -48.45 -26.53
CA ILE A 284 -63.20 -49.62 -25.66
C ILE A 284 -64.16 -49.28 -24.54
N LYS A 285 -65.16 -50.14 -24.33
CA LYS A 285 -66.08 -50.04 -23.21
C LYS A 285 -65.49 -50.77 -22.01
N VAL A 286 -65.27 -50.06 -20.91
CA VAL A 286 -64.73 -50.62 -19.66
C VAL A 286 -65.71 -50.45 -18.51
N TYR A 287 -65.58 -51.31 -17.49
CA TYR A 287 -66.29 -51.14 -16.23
C TYR A 287 -65.44 -50.31 -15.24
N PHE A 288 -65.78 -49.03 -15.09
CA PHE A 288 -65.12 -48.09 -14.18
C PHE A 288 -66.17 -47.20 -13.48
N PRO A 289 -66.54 -47.46 -12.22
CA PRO A 289 -67.55 -46.68 -11.53
C PRO A 289 -67.09 -45.25 -11.26
N VAL A 290 -67.78 -44.29 -11.88
CA VAL A 290 -67.60 -42.85 -11.66
C VAL A 290 -68.86 -42.29 -11.02
N LYS A 291 -68.71 -41.70 -9.83
CA LYS A 291 -69.81 -41.09 -9.07
C LYS A 291 -70.56 -40.07 -9.92
N ASN A 292 -71.88 -40.18 -9.96
CA ASN A 292 -72.81 -39.29 -10.71
C ASN A 292 -72.66 -39.31 -12.24
N VAL A 293 -71.93 -40.27 -12.83
CA VAL A 293 -71.82 -40.41 -14.30
C VAL A 293 -72.26 -41.80 -14.75
N GLY A 294 -71.83 -42.85 -14.06
CA GLY A 294 -72.20 -44.24 -14.39
C GLY A 294 -71.06 -45.23 -14.15
N ASN A 295 -71.33 -46.50 -14.42
CA ASN A 295 -70.40 -47.61 -14.16
C ASN A 295 -69.64 -48.11 -15.39
N GLU A 296 -70.08 -47.73 -16.58
CA GLU A 296 -69.52 -48.20 -17.83
C GLU A 296 -69.25 -47.02 -18.75
N HIS A 297 -68.08 -46.99 -19.37
CA HIS A 297 -67.66 -45.83 -20.18
C HIS A 297 -66.92 -46.30 -21.43
N TRP A 298 -67.15 -45.59 -22.54
CA TRP A 298 -66.37 -45.75 -23.75
C TRP A 298 -65.14 -44.84 -23.66
N ILE A 299 -63.96 -45.43 -23.80
CA ILE A 299 -62.68 -44.75 -23.70
C ILE A 299 -61.91 -44.98 -25.00
N ASP A 300 -61.24 -43.95 -25.50
CA ASP A 300 -60.29 -44.10 -26.61
C ASP A 300 -59.21 -45.14 -26.26
N THR A 301 -58.94 -46.06 -27.18
CA THR A 301 -57.90 -47.08 -27.02
C THR A 301 -56.53 -46.50 -26.64
N ASN A 302 -56.22 -45.27 -27.06
CA ASN A 302 -54.99 -44.55 -26.72
C ASN A 302 -54.94 -44.05 -25.27
N LYS A 303 -56.06 -44.08 -24.54
CA LYS A 303 -56.14 -43.70 -23.12
C LYS A 303 -56.24 -44.92 -22.20
N ILE A 304 -56.14 -46.13 -22.75
CA ILE A 304 -56.13 -47.39 -22.01
C ILE A 304 -54.68 -47.84 -21.77
N PHE A 305 -54.38 -48.17 -20.51
CA PHE A 305 -53.06 -48.55 -20.01
C PHE A 305 -53.15 -49.87 -19.21
N PRO A 306 -52.02 -50.57 -18.97
CA PRO A 306 -51.99 -51.76 -18.12
C PRO A 306 -52.55 -51.49 -16.72
N LYS A 307 -53.13 -52.51 -16.07
CA LYS A 307 -53.72 -52.42 -14.72
C LYS A 307 -52.82 -51.85 -13.62
N THR A 308 -51.49 -51.86 -13.84
CA THR A 308 -50.49 -51.31 -12.93
C THR A 308 -50.49 -49.79 -12.89
N HIS A 309 -51.14 -49.14 -13.85
CA HIS A 309 -51.31 -47.68 -13.88
C HIS A 309 -52.64 -47.27 -13.27
N GLY A 310 -52.73 -46.04 -12.76
CA GLY A 310 -54.00 -45.47 -12.32
C GLY A 310 -54.90 -45.07 -13.49
N CYS A 311 -56.20 -45.02 -13.25
CA CYS A 311 -57.18 -44.41 -14.15
C CYS A 311 -57.82 -43.20 -13.46
N ARG A 312 -57.83 -42.04 -14.14
CA ARG A 312 -58.41 -40.80 -13.62
C ARG A 312 -59.45 -40.26 -14.58
N PHE A 313 -60.60 -39.92 -14.04
CA PHE A 313 -61.68 -39.24 -14.75
C PHE A 313 -61.85 -37.85 -14.15
N VAL A 314 -61.58 -36.81 -14.93
CA VAL A 314 -61.60 -35.40 -14.49
C VAL A 314 -62.42 -34.61 -15.50
N ASN A 315 -63.46 -33.90 -15.04
CA ASN A 315 -64.31 -33.02 -15.86
C ASN A 315 -64.83 -33.67 -17.15
N GLY A 316 -65.38 -34.88 -17.04
CA GLY A 316 -65.95 -35.59 -18.19
C GLY A 316 -64.93 -36.31 -19.08
N ASN A 317 -63.64 -36.24 -18.75
CA ASN A 317 -62.57 -36.77 -19.60
C ASN A 317 -61.63 -37.72 -18.85
N TYR A 318 -61.22 -38.77 -19.54
CA TYR A 318 -60.13 -39.64 -19.07
C TYR A 318 -58.78 -38.97 -19.30
N VAL A 319 -57.98 -38.94 -18.23
CA VAL A 319 -56.64 -38.37 -18.22
C VAL A 319 -55.64 -39.52 -18.15
N ALA A 320 -54.66 -39.50 -19.06
CA ALA A 320 -53.57 -40.47 -19.06
C ALA A 320 -52.77 -40.37 -17.74
N PRO A 321 -52.11 -41.45 -17.28
CA PRO A 321 -51.20 -41.38 -16.16
C PRO A 321 -50.12 -40.31 -16.38
N ALA A 322 -49.65 -39.66 -15.31
CA ALA A 322 -48.67 -38.56 -15.35
C ALA A 322 -47.28 -38.97 -15.90
N THR A 323 -47.07 -40.25 -16.17
CA THR A 323 -45.87 -40.79 -16.82
C THR A 323 -45.94 -40.69 -18.36
N PHE A 324 -46.87 -39.91 -18.91
CA PHE A 324 -47.12 -39.73 -20.35
C PHE A 324 -47.02 -38.27 -20.75
#